data_AF-A0A317ILV1-F1
#
_entry.id   AF-A0A317ILV1-F1
#
_cell.length_a   1.000
_cell.length_b   1.000
_cell.length_c   1.000
_cell.angle_alpha   90.00
_cell.angle_beta   90.00
_cell.angle_gamma   90.00
#
_symmetry.space_group_name_H-M   'P 1'
#
loop_
_entity.id
_entity.type
_entity.pdbx_description
1 polymer ?
#
loop_
_entity_poly.entity_id
_entity_poly.type
_entity_poly.pdbx_seq_one_letter_code
_entity_poly.pdbx_strand_id
1 'polypeptide(L)'
;MSKERDFASILAELEKVVGELGSDVPIERALELFERGMKLSSECENFLNAAEQRVEILRRSANGVLTQELHEDEKLDIIEPGAIS
;
A
#
# COMPACT_ATOMS: atom_id res chain seq x y z
N MET A 1 16.82 -6.76 -19.19
CA MET A 1 16.74 -6.56 -17.73
C MET A 1 15.31 -6.23 -17.40
N SER A 2 14.56 -7.19 -16.87
CA SER A 2 13.19 -6.98 -16.46
C SER A 2 13.21 -6.01 -15.28
N LYS A 3 12.69 -4.80 -15.48
CA LYS A 3 12.60 -3.80 -14.41
C LYS A 3 11.48 -4.26 -13.47
N GLU A 4 11.79 -5.17 -12.55
CA GLU A 4 10.96 -5.36 -11.37
C GLU A 4 10.76 -3.97 -10.74
N ARG A 5 9.51 -3.59 -10.50
CA ARG A 5 9.20 -2.29 -9.92
C ARG A 5 9.72 -2.28 -8.48
N ASP A 6 10.65 -1.39 -8.19
CA ASP A 6 11.15 -1.13 -6.85
C ASP A 6 10.33 -0.03 -6.15
N PHE A 7 10.45 0.05 -4.82
CA PHE A 7 9.74 1.04 -4.00
C PHE A 7 9.95 2.48 -4.49
N ALA A 8 11.20 2.84 -4.82
CA ALA A 8 11.52 4.19 -5.26
C ALA A 8 10.83 4.55 -6.59
N SER A 9 10.74 3.59 -7.52
CA SER A 9 10.03 3.76 -8.78
C SER A 9 8.53 3.92 -8.60
N ILE A 10 7.92 3.18 -7.67
CA ILE A 10 6.48 3.27 -7.39
C ILE A 10 6.16 4.58 -6.69
N LEU A 11 6.96 4.97 -5.70
CA LEU A 11 6.80 6.24 -5.00
C LEU A 11 6.92 7.43 -5.96
N ALA A 12 7.92 7.43 -6.84
CA ALA A 12 8.08 8.47 -7.85
C ALA A 12 6.88 8.54 -8.82
N GLU A 13 6.27 7.39 -9.15
CA GLU A 13 5.06 7.35 -9.97
C GLU A 13 3.84 7.92 -9.22
N LEU A 14 3.72 7.62 -7.92
CA LEU A 14 2.67 8.16 -7.05
C LEU A 14 2.80 9.68 -6.91
N GLU A 15 3.99 10.20 -6.64
CA GLU A 15 4.28 11.63 -6.56
C GLU A 15 3.86 12.35 -7.86
N LYS A 16 4.14 11.74 -9.01
CA LYS A 16 3.72 12.28 -10.31
C LYS A 16 2.20 12.32 -10.43
N VAL A 17 1.50 11.25 -10.06
CA VAL A 17 0.03 11.17 -10.09
C VAL A 17 -0.59 12.23 -9.18
N VAL A 18 -0.07 12.39 -7.96
CA VAL A 18 -0.52 13.43 -7.01
C VAL A 18 -0.25 14.83 -7.56
N GLY A 19 0.90 15.05 -8.19
CA GLY A 19 1.23 16.31 -8.85
C GLY A 19 0.28 16.65 -10.01
N GLU A 20 -0.05 15.66 -10.85
CA GLU A 20 -1.04 15.82 -11.94
C GLU A 20 -2.44 16.11 -11.38
N LEU A 21 -2.86 15.43 -10.30
CA LEU A 21 -4.16 15.62 -9.67
C LEU A 21 -4.32 17.02 -9.03
N GLY A 22 -3.22 17.64 -8.60
CA GLY A 22 -3.21 19.01 -8.05
C GLY A 22 -3.31 20.11 -9.10
N SER A 23 -3.37 19.77 -10.39
CA SER A 23 -3.51 20.72 -11.50
C SER A 23 -4.95 20.81 -12.02
N ASP A 24 -5.21 21.75 -12.93
CA ASP A 24 -6.54 21.96 -13.51
C ASP A 24 -6.82 20.88 -14.59
N VAL A 25 -7.26 19.70 -14.13
CA VAL A 25 -7.60 18.54 -14.98
C VAL A 25 -9.12 18.31 -15.03
N PRO A 26 -9.67 17.80 -16.15
CA PRO A 26 -11.07 17.39 -16.23
C PRO A 26 -11.42 16.31 -15.20
N ILE A 27 -12.68 16.27 -14.77
CA ILE A 27 -13.14 15.36 -13.71
C ILE A 27 -12.93 13.87 -14.07
N GLU A 28 -13.13 13.50 -15.34
CA GLU A 28 -12.90 12.14 -15.82
C GLU A 28 -11.43 11.75 -15.64
N ARG A 29 -10.52 12.69 -15.96
CA ARG A 29 -9.09 12.48 -15.78
C ARG A 29 -8.69 12.45 -14.30
N ALA A 30 -9.31 13.28 -13.47
CA ALA A 30 -9.10 13.27 -12.03
C ALA A 30 -9.48 11.92 -11.41
N LEU A 31 -10.57 11.30 -11.86
CA LEU A 31 -11.00 9.97 -11.41
C LEU A 31 -9.98 8.88 -11.80
N GLU A 32 -9.50 8.89 -13.05
CA GLU A 32 -8.44 7.96 -13.49
C GLU A 32 -7.16 8.11 -12.67
N LEU A 33 -6.74 9.36 -12.42
CA LEU A 33 -5.57 9.67 -11.61
C LEU A 33 -5.75 9.19 -10.17
N PHE A 34 -6.93 9.41 -9.59
CA PHE A 34 -7.26 8.96 -8.24
C PHE A 34 -7.20 7.43 -8.12
N GLU A 35 -7.84 6.69 -9.03
CA GLU A 35 -7.79 5.22 -9.01
C GLU A 35 -6.36 4.69 -9.15
N ARG A 36 -5.55 5.32 -10.00
CA ARG A 36 -4.13 4.97 -10.14
C ARG A 36 -3.35 5.30 -8.87
N GLY A 37 -3.58 6.46 -8.27
CA GLY A 37 -2.97 6.88 -7.02
C GLY A 37 -3.25 5.89 -5.90
N MET A 38 -4.50 5.45 -5.76
CA MET A 38 -4.91 4.42 -4.79
C MET A 38 -4.14 3.10 -4.97
N LYS A 39 -3.98 2.64 -6.22
CA LYS A 39 -3.20 1.42 -6.51
C LYS A 39 -1.73 1.58 -6.12
N LEU A 40 -1.10 2.69 -6.50
CA LEU A 40 0.29 2.97 -6.18
C LEU A 40 0.52 3.13 -4.67
N SER A 41 -0.42 3.73 -3.94
CA SER A 41 -0.38 3.83 -2.47
C SER A 41 -0.44 2.45 -1.82
N SER A 42 -1.35 1.58 -2.27
CA SER A 42 -1.44 0.20 -1.76
C SER A 42 -0.17 -0.61 -2.06
N GLU A 43 0.42 -0.42 -3.24
CA GLU A 43 1.72 -1.02 -3.55
C GLU A 43 2.82 -0.54 -2.59
N CYS A 44 2.89 0.77 -2.30
CA CYS A 44 3.85 1.31 -1.33
C CYS A 44 3.66 0.70 0.08
N GLU A 45 2.42 0.58 0.55
CA GLU A 45 2.12 -0.08 1.84
C GLU A 45 2.62 -1.52 1.87
N ASN A 46 2.39 -2.29 0.81
CA ASN A 46 2.87 -3.67 0.73
C ASN A 46 4.40 -3.76 0.82
N PHE A 47 5.13 -2.84 0.19
CA PHE A 47 6.59 -2.76 0.31
C PHE A 47 7.04 -2.46 1.75
N LEU A 48 6.37 -1.52 2.42
CA LEU A 48 6.69 -1.15 3.80
C LEU A 48 6.37 -2.30 4.77
N ASN A 49 5.22 -2.96 4.61
CA ASN A 49 4.81 -4.11 5.41
C ASN A 49 5.80 -5.27 5.27
N ALA A 50 6.22 -5.58 4.04
CA ALA A 50 7.23 -6.62 3.80
C ALA A 50 8.59 -6.27 4.43
N ALA A 51 8.99 -5.00 4.38
CA ALA A 51 10.21 -4.54 5.03
C ALA A 51 10.13 -4.64 6.55
N GLU A 52 9.01 -4.23 7.15
CA GLU A 52 8.75 -4.33 8.59
C GLU A 52 8.78 -5.78 9.08
N GLN A 53 8.06 -6.68 8.39
CA GLN A 53 8.08 -8.12 8.70
C GLN A 53 9.49 -8.68 8.68
N ARG A 54 10.30 -8.30 7.68
CA ARG A 54 11.69 -8.76 7.58
C ARG A 54 12.54 -8.24 8.74
N VAL A 55 12.37 -6.98 9.13
CA VAL A 55 13.06 -6.41 10.30
C VAL A 55 12.65 -7.14 11.58
N GLU A 56 11.37 -7.44 11.75
CA GLU A 56 10.88 -8.15 12.94
C GLU A 56 11.43 -9.57 13.02
N ILE A 57 11.49 -10.31 11.90
CA ILE A 57 12.11 -11.64 11.83
C ILE A 57 13.58 -11.58 12.23
N LEU A 58 14.32 -10.60 11.72
CA LEU A 58 15.74 -10.42 12.04
C LEU A 58 15.95 -10.09 13.52
N ARG A 59 15.10 -9.22 14.09
CA ARG A 59 15.13 -8.86 15.52
C ARG A 59 14.85 -10.08 16.40
N ARG A 60 13.81 -10.85 16.07
CA ARG A 60 13.45 -12.09 16.77
C ARG A 60 14.53 -13.15 16.69
N SER A 61 15.17 -13.29 15.51
CA SER A 61 16.28 -14.21 15.28
C SER A 61 17.54 -13.82 16.07
N ALA A 62 17.85 -12.52 16.15
CA ALA A 62 18.95 -12.01 16.99
C ALA A 62 18.70 -12.27 18.49
N ASN A 63 17.43 -12.34 18.89
CA ASN A 63 17.01 -12.54 20.29
C ASN A 63 16.68 -14.01 20.62
N GLY A 64 16.82 -14.93 19.67
CA GLY A 64 16.60 -16.38 19.86
C GLY A 64 15.14 -16.85 19.95
N VAL A 65 14.15 -16.02 19.63
CA VAL A 65 12.71 -16.37 19.72
C VAL A 65 12.09 -16.45 18.33
N LEU A 66 12.08 -17.64 17.72
CA LEU A 66 11.31 -17.91 16.50
C LEU A 66 9.95 -18.50 16.87
N THR A 67 8.96 -17.65 17.12
CA THR A 67 7.54 -18.04 17.06
C THR A 67 6.88 -17.29 15.91
N GLN A 68 6.46 -18.05 14.91
CA GLN A 68 5.75 -17.58 13.73
C GLN A 68 4.26 -17.69 14.02
N GLU A 69 3.65 -16.60 14.48
CA GLU A 69 2.21 -16.38 14.31
C GLU A 69 2.07 -15.31 13.23
N LEU A 70 1.68 -15.76 12.04
CA LEU A 70 1.25 -14.90 10.97
C LEU A 70 -0.10 -14.35 11.41
N HIS A 71 -0.19 -13.05 11.70
CA HIS A 71 -1.49 -12.40 11.82
C HIS A 71 -2.16 -12.47 10.45
N GLU A 72 -3.13 -13.38 10.31
CA GLU A 72 -4.15 -13.30 9.27
C GLU A 72 -4.91 -12.01 9.48
N ASP A 73 -5.09 -11.29 8.38
CA ASP A 73 -5.68 -9.96 8.25
C ASP A 73 -6.78 -9.70 9.27
N GLU A 74 -6.62 -8.59 10.00
CA GLU A 74 -7.70 -7.91 10.69
C GLU A 74 -8.82 -7.70 9.65
N LYS A 75 -9.83 -8.56 9.72
CA LYS A 75 -11.08 -8.45 8.99
C LYS A 75 -11.66 -7.08 9.34
N LEU A 76 -11.36 -6.09 8.51
CA LEU A 76 -12.01 -4.80 8.56
C LEU A 76 -13.47 -5.10 8.28
N ASP A 77 -14.28 -5.20 9.33
CA ASP A 77 -15.72 -5.30 9.22
C ASP A 77 -16.19 -4.01 8.53
N ILE A 78 -16.30 -4.09 7.21
CA ILE A 78 -17.01 -3.13 6.40
C ILE A 78 -18.43 -3.15 6.97
N ILE A 79 -18.77 -2.14 7.75
CA ILE A 79 -20.11 -1.91 8.28
C ILE A 79 -21.05 -1.97 7.07
N GLU A 80 -21.90 -3.00 6.98
CA GLU A 80 -22.95 -3.05 5.96
C GLU A 80 -23.92 -1.88 6.20
N PRO A 81 -24.08 -0.94 5.24
CA PRO A 81 -25.09 0.09 5.37
C PRO A 81 -26.44 -0.52 4.96
N GLY A 82 -27.11 -1.17 5.91
CA GLY A 82 -28.36 -1.89 5.62
C GLY A 82 -29.32 -2.11 6.79
N ALA A 83 -29.06 -1.56 7.97
CA ALA A 83 -29.93 -1.72 9.13
C ALA A 83 -30.47 -0.37 9.64
N ILE A 84 -31.22 0.33 8.79
CA ILE A 84 -32.25 1.27 9.25
C ILE A 84 -33.52 0.95 8.45
N SER A 85 -34.39 0.15 9.06
CA SER A 85 -35.84 0.18 8.85
C SER A 85 -36.49 0.37 10.21
#